data_AF-A0A9D4NF37-F1
#
_entry.id   AF-A0A9D4NF37-F1
#
_cell.length_a   1.000
_cell.length_b   1.000
_cell.length_c   1.000
_cell.angle_alpha   90.00
_cell.angle_beta   90.00
_cell.angle_gamma   90.00
#
_symmetry.space_group_name_H-M   'P 1'
#
loop_
_entity.id
_entity.type
_entity.pdbx_description
1 polymer ?
#
loop_
_entity_poly.entity_id
_entity_poly.type
_entity_poly.pdbx_seq_one_letter_code
_entity_poly.pdbx_strand_id
1 'polypeptide(L)'
;MMARAAPEENPSIKDIYLKHGFLSGGTILTVTGDNLVNAQLPKVFLRGNETSEPCLPKVNSTKILFCKVPAAPTGVTNHLNSATCPGCLE
;
A
#
# COMPACT_ATOMS: atom_id res chain seq x y z
N MET A 1 3.20 37.39 9.33
CA MET A 1 2.79 36.75 8.06
C MET A 1 2.11 35.44 8.38
N MET A 2 0.83 35.27 8.01
CA MET A 2 0.20 33.94 8.03
C MET A 2 0.25 33.41 6.59
N ALA A 3 1.05 32.38 6.34
CA ALA A 3 1.05 31.70 5.05
C ALA A 3 -0.31 31.01 4.89
N ARG A 4 -1.13 31.52 3.97
CA ARG A 4 -2.39 30.87 3.63
C ARG A 4 -2.02 29.61 2.86
N ALA A 5 -2.20 28.45 3.48
CA ALA A 5 -2.17 27.19 2.74
C ALA A 5 -3.15 27.33 1.57
N ALA A 6 -2.67 27.11 0.35
CA ALA A 6 -3.55 26.99 -0.81
C ALA A 6 -4.58 25.89 -0.51
N PRO A 7 -5.79 25.93 -1.10
CA PRO A 7 -6.72 24.81 -0.99
C PRO A 7 -6.01 23.58 -1.53
N GLU A 8 -5.55 22.73 -0.62
CA GLU A 8 -4.81 21.53 -0.92
C GLU A 8 -5.79 20.56 -1.56
N GLU A 9 -5.56 20.23 -2.84
CA GLU A 9 -6.46 19.33 -3.55
C GLU A 9 -6.43 17.95 -2.87
N ASN A 10 -7.61 17.40 -2.59
CA ASN A 10 -7.73 16.13 -1.90
C ASN A 10 -7.01 15.02 -2.70
N PRO A 11 -6.22 14.15 -2.05
CA PRO A 11 -5.60 13.02 -2.73
C PRO A 11 -6.68 12.07 -3.27
N SER A 12 -6.52 11.61 -4.51
CA SER A 12 -7.44 10.67 -5.15
C SER A 12 -6.68 9.48 -5.71
N ILE A 13 -7.15 8.27 -5.41
CA ILE A 13 -6.57 7.01 -5.90
C ILE A 13 -7.28 6.63 -7.20
N LYS A 14 -6.51 6.38 -8.27
CA LYS A 14 -7.02 5.99 -9.58
C LYS A 14 -6.87 4.50 -9.84
N ASP A 15 -5.70 3.94 -9.55
CA ASP A 15 -5.41 2.53 -9.80
C ASP A 15 -4.40 1.98 -8.80
N ILE A 16 -4.44 0.66 -8.60
CA ILE A 16 -3.53 -0.08 -7.75
C ILE A 16 -2.97 -1.24 -8.58
N TYR A 17 -1.69 -1.14 -8.91
CA TYR A 17 -0.97 -2.17 -9.65
C TYR A 17 -0.29 -3.16 -8.70
N LEU A 18 -0.33 -4.43 -9.14
CA LEU A 18 -0.34 -5.67 -8.36
C LEU A 18 -1.64 -5.89 -7.58
N LYS A 19 -2.57 -6.65 -8.18
CA LYS A 19 -3.85 -7.02 -7.54
C LYS A 19 -3.74 -8.26 -6.65
N HIS A 20 -2.58 -8.91 -6.65
CA HIS A 20 -2.30 -10.15 -5.94
C HIS A 20 -0.93 -10.05 -5.26
N GLY A 21 -0.75 -10.77 -4.16
CA GLY A 21 0.48 -10.81 -3.39
C GLY A 21 0.52 -12.01 -2.46
N PHE A 22 1.61 -12.14 -1.72
CA PHE A 22 1.80 -13.23 -0.77
C PHE A 22 1.04 -13.00 0.54
N LEU A 23 0.48 -14.07 1.11
CA LEU A 23 -0.15 -14.03 2.44
C LEU A 23 0.85 -13.62 3.53
N SER A 24 2.13 -13.93 3.36
CA SER A 24 3.21 -13.48 4.25
C SER A 24 3.44 -11.96 4.24
N GLY A 25 2.81 -11.22 3.32
CA GLY A 25 3.02 -9.79 3.13
C GLY A 25 4.30 -9.47 2.36
N GLY A 26 4.78 -8.24 2.47
CA GLY A 26 6.03 -7.77 1.86
C GLY A 26 5.95 -7.49 0.36
N THR A 27 4.81 -7.75 -0.28
CA THR A 27 4.56 -7.36 -1.67
C THR A 27 4.48 -5.83 -1.77
N ILE A 28 5.13 -5.24 -2.78
CA ILE A 28 5.09 -3.79 -3.00
C ILE A 28 3.99 -3.47 -4.01
N LEU A 29 2.96 -2.75 -3.58
CA LEU A 29 1.92 -2.22 -4.47
C LEU A 29 2.35 -0.90 -5.06
N THR A 30 2.01 -0.68 -6.33
CA THR A 30 2.16 0.62 -6.96
C THR A 30 0.78 1.28 -7.03
N VAL A 31 0.56 2.29 -6.20
CA VAL A 31 -0.68 3.06 -6.18
C VAL A 31 -0.49 4.28 -7.07
N THR A 32 -1.43 4.51 -7.98
CA THR A 32 -1.43 5.68 -8.86
C THR A 32 -2.67 6.53 -8.64
N GLY A 33 -2.55 7.84 -8.83
CA GLY A 33 -3.59 8.78 -8.46
C GLY A 33 -3.21 10.23 -8.74
N ASP A 34 -3.90 11.15 -8.10
CA ASP A 34 -3.62 12.58 -8.14
C ASP A 34 -3.39 13.11 -6.72
N ASN A 35 -2.46 14.05 -6.60
CA ASN A 35 -2.15 14.75 -5.34
C ASN A 35 -1.86 13.82 -4.15
N LEU A 36 -1.28 12.65 -4.41
CA LEU A 36 -1.02 11.62 -3.39
C LEU A 36 0.01 12.07 -2.33
N VAL A 37 0.86 13.05 -2.67
CA VAL A 37 1.86 13.64 -1.75
C VAL A 37 1.24 14.60 -0.72
N ASN A 38 0.00 15.04 -0.93
CA ASN A 38 -0.74 15.88 0.02
C ASN A 38 -1.17 15.07 1.26
N ALA A 39 -1.17 13.74 1.16
CA ALA A 39 -1.32 12.88 2.32
C ALA A 39 -0.04 12.93 3.17
N GLN A 40 -0.12 13.48 4.38
CA GLN A 40 1.03 13.61 5.28
C GLN A 40 1.66 12.26 5.66
N LEU A 41 0.83 11.21 5.84
CA LEU A 41 1.28 9.84 6.12
C LEU A 41 0.36 8.83 5.44
N PRO A 42 0.58 8.50 4.15
CA PRO A 42 -0.18 7.48 3.48
C PRO A 42 0.18 6.10 4.06
N LYS A 43 -0.84 5.29 4.36
CA LYS A 43 -0.70 3.94 4.91
C LYS A 43 -1.58 2.98 4.14
N VAL A 44 -1.15 1.72 4.06
CA VAL A 44 -1.95 0.61 3.54
C VAL A 44 -2.27 -0.35 4.67
N PHE A 45 -3.51 -0.83 4.70
CA PHE A 45 -3.96 -1.87 5.61
C PHE A 45 -4.82 -2.87 4.84
N LEU A 46 -4.83 -4.11 5.30
CA LEU A 46 -5.72 -5.14 4.78
C LEU A 46 -6.95 -5.21 5.66
N ARG A 47 -8.12 -5.39 5.05
CA ARG A 47 -9.36 -5.58 5.79
C ARG A 47 -9.24 -6.82 6.68
N GLY A 48 -9.48 -6.64 7.98
CA GLY A 48 -9.35 -7.70 8.97
C GLY A 48 -7.93 -7.85 9.56
N ASN A 49 -6.96 -7.01 9.17
CA ASN A 49 -5.68 -6.89 9.85
C ASN A 49 -5.64 -5.60 10.68
N GLU A 50 -5.05 -5.66 11.87
CA GLU A 50 -4.81 -4.51 12.75
C GLU A 50 -3.50 -3.76 12.42
N THR A 51 -2.66 -4.34 11.56
CA THR A 51 -1.37 -3.80 11.13
C THR A 51 -1.54 -2.95 9.88
N SER A 52 -0.95 -1.76 9.90
CA SER A 52 -0.83 -0.88 8.75
C SER A 52 0.63 -0.60 8.46
N GLU A 53 0.98 -0.54 7.18
CA GLU A 53 2.34 -0.26 6.71
C GLU A 53 2.38 1.08 5.98
N PRO A 54 3.46 1.86 6.11
CA PRO A 54 3.58 3.14 5.44
C PRO A 54 3.79 2.98 3.93
N CYS A 55 3.26 3.93 3.17
CA CYS A 55 3.53 4.08 1.76
C CYS A 55 4.56 5.19 1.54
N LEU A 56 5.44 5.01 0.55
CA LEU A 56 6.46 5.97 0.18
C LEU A 56 6.12 6.60 -1.18
N PRO A 57 6.12 7.93 -1.32
CA PRO A 57 5.95 8.55 -2.61
C PRO A 57 7.14 8.27 -3.52
N LYS A 58 6.85 8.13 -4.81
CA LYS A 58 7.91 8.06 -5.81
C LYS A 58 8.62 9.41 -5.90
N VAL A 59 9.95 9.37 -5.95
CA VAL A 59 10.79 10.56 -6.16
C VAL A 59 10.34 11.31 -7.40
N ASN A 60 10.15 12.63 -7.29
CA ASN A 60 9.68 13.51 -8.37
C ASN A 60 8.32 13.13 -8.98
N SER A 61 7.44 12.48 -8.23
CA SER A 61 6.09 12.14 -8.70
C SER A 61 5.07 12.35 -7.59
N THR A 62 4.10 13.23 -7.85
CA THR A 62 2.97 13.49 -6.94
C THR A 62 1.80 12.51 -7.12
N LYS A 63 1.94 11.60 -8.08
CA LYS A 63 0.88 10.70 -8.58
C LYS A 63 1.10 9.24 -8.27
N ILE A 64 2.24 8.88 -7.68
CA ILE A 64 2.66 7.48 -7.51
C ILE A 64 3.13 7.27 -6.07
N LEU A 65 2.58 6.26 -5.41
CA LEU A 65 3.03 5.75 -4.12
C LEU A 65 3.44 4.28 -4.24
N PHE A 66 4.49 3.90 -3.52
CA PHE A 66 4.91 2.52 -3.31
C PHE A 66 4.52 2.10 -1.90
N CYS A 67 3.62 1.14 -1.79
CA CYS A 67 3.10 0.68 -0.50
C CYS A 67 3.56 -0.75 -0.24
N LYS A 68 4.21 -1.00 0.89
CA LYS A 68 4.50 -2.36 1.33
C LYS A 68 3.25 -2.95 1.97
N VAL A 69 2.78 -4.10 1.51
CA VAL A 69 1.59 -4.74 2.08
C VAL A 69 1.97 -5.49 3.35
N PRO A 70 1.24 -5.30 4.47
CA PRO A 70 1.44 -6.11 5.67
C PRO A 70 1.09 -7.58 5.41
N ALA A 71 1.45 -8.48 6.34
CA ALA A 71 0.98 -9.86 6.28
C ALA A 71 -0.56 -9.92 6.22
N ALA A 72 -1.13 -10.95 5.61
CA ALA A 72 -2.58 -11.16 5.66
C ALA A 72 -3.00 -11.57 7.09
N PRO A 73 -4.22 -11.23 7.55
CA PRO A 73 -4.67 -11.65 8.87
C PRO A 73 -4.79 -13.18 8.95
N THR A 74 -4.45 -13.74 10.11
CA THR A 74 -4.61 -15.17 10.41
C THR A 74 -6.07 -15.54 10.31
N GLY A 75 -6.45 -16.24 9.22
CA GLY A 75 -7.83 -16.58 8.92
C GLY A 75 -8.25 -16.31 7.48
N VAL A 76 -7.40 -15.66 6.66
CA VAL A 76 -7.58 -15.63 5.20
C VAL A 76 -7.15 -16.99 4.63
N THR A 77 -7.98 -18.00 4.81
CA THR A 77 -7.89 -19.23 4.01
C THR A 77 -8.50 -18.90 2.65
N ASN A 78 -7.66 -18.50 1.70
CA ASN A 78 -8.03 -18.81 0.33
C ASN A 78 -8.26 -20.32 0.32
N HIS A 79 -9.44 -20.77 -0.11
CA HIS A 79 -9.76 -22.18 -0.32
C HIS A 79 -8.97 -22.78 -1.51
N LEU A 80 -7.77 -22.23 -1.75
CA LEU A 80 -6.71 -22.62 -2.64
C LEU A 80 -5.47 -22.67 -1.73
N ASN A 81 -5.31 -23.84 -1.12
CA ASN A 81 -4.05 -24.43 -0.66
C ASN A 81 -2.74 -23.63 -0.90
N SER A 82 -1.87 -23.70 0.12
CA SER A 82 -0.41 -23.49 0.04
C SER A 82 0.12 -22.11 0.47
N ALA A 83 0.02 -21.84 1.78
CA ALA A 83 1.04 -21.07 2.48
C ALA A 83 2.31 -21.93 2.69
N THR A 84 2.94 -22.34 1.61
CA THR A 84 4.28 -22.93 1.63
C THR A 84 4.90 -22.65 0.27
N CYS A 85 5.84 -21.71 0.20
CA CYS A 85 6.83 -21.70 -0.87
C CYS A 85 7.83 -22.81 -0.50
N PRO A 86 7.81 -24.00 -1.13
CA PRO A 86 8.66 -25.12 -0.72
C PRO A 86 10.09 -24.97 -1.25
N GLY A 87 10.62 -23.75 -1.33
CA GLY A 87 11.86 -23.46 -2.06
C GLY A 87 12.64 -22.22 -1.60
N CYS A 88 12.41 -21.72 -0.39
CA CYS A 88 13.23 -20.65 0.18
C CYS A 88 13.86 -21.10 1.51
N LEU A 89 14.73 -22.11 1.47
CA LEU A 89 16.08 -22.12 2.07
C LEU A 89 16.67 -23.53 1.79
N GLU A 90 17.92 -23.56 1.35
CA GLU A 90 18.72 -24.76 1.02
C GLU A 90 18.82 -25.79 2.16
#